data_AF-A0A6C0CJK8-F1
#
_entry.id   AF-A0A6C0CJK8-F1
#
_cell.length_a   1.000
_cell.length_b   1.000
_cell.length_c   1.000
_cell.angle_alpha   90.00
_cell.angle_beta   90.00
_cell.angle_gamma   90.00
#
_symmetry.space_group_name_H-M   'P 1'
#
loop_
_entity.id
_entity.type
_entity.pdbx_description
1 polymer ?
#
loop_
_entity_poly.entity_id
_entity_poly.type
_entity_poly.pdbx_seq_one_letter_code
_entity_poly.pdbx_strand_id
1 'polypeptide(L)'
;MSCGTTNVKFKLRRDTGTNWSNANPVLQAGEPGFDTTANALKIGDGYTRWNSLPYLSGSGGGGNGATGPTGPTGPVAPAIGFDGGYPGITYPI
;
A
#
# COMPACT_ATOMS: atom_id res chain seq x y z
N MET A 1 -27.13 -13.13 19.61
CA MET A 1 -26.67 -13.76 18.36
C MET A 1 -25.27 -13.23 18.09
N SER A 2 -24.24 -13.96 18.53
CA SER A 2 -22.85 -13.52 18.34
C SER A 2 -22.47 -13.81 16.89
N CYS A 3 -22.41 -12.75 16.09
CA CYS A 3 -21.72 -12.76 14.80
C CYS A 3 -20.22 -12.96 15.11
N GLY A 4 -19.75 -14.21 15.09
CA GLY A 4 -18.35 -14.52 15.32
C GLY A 4 -17.50 -14.24 14.08
N THR A 5 -16.38 -13.54 14.24
CA THR A 5 -15.40 -13.37 13.17
C THR A 5 -14.82 -14.72 12.78
N THR A 6 -15.10 -15.17 11.55
CA THR A 6 -14.56 -16.42 11.01
C THR A 6 -13.34 -16.11 10.14
N ASN A 7 -12.25 -16.83 10.32
CA ASN A 7 -11.05 -16.65 9.51
C ASN A 7 -11.30 -17.20 8.09
N VAL A 8 -11.31 -16.31 7.09
CA VAL A 8 -11.54 -16.67 5.68
C VAL A 8 -10.25 -16.54 4.88
N LYS A 9 -9.91 -17.59 4.12
CA LYS A 9 -8.92 -17.53 3.04
C LYS A 9 -9.64 -17.61 1.71
N PHE A 10 -9.65 -16.51 0.96
CA PHE A 10 -10.14 -16.50 -0.42
C PHE A 10 -8.97 -16.58 -1.39
N LYS A 11 -9.25 -17.06 -2.61
CA LYS A 11 -8.29 -17.08 -3.72
C LYS A 11 -8.94 -16.35 -4.89
N LEU A 12 -8.17 -15.50 -5.55
CA LEU A 12 -8.60 -14.89 -6.79
C LEU A 12 -8.69 -15.95 -7.89
N ARG A 13 -9.51 -15.67 -8.91
CA ARG A 13 -9.46 -16.43 -10.16
C ARG A 13 -8.06 -16.28 -10.75
N ARG A 14 -7.40 -17.40 -11.02
CA ARG A 14 -5.98 -17.43 -11.38
C ARG A 14 -5.66 -18.62 -12.28
N ASP A 15 -4.73 -18.40 -13.18
CA ASP A 15 -4.22 -19.40 -14.12
C ASP A 15 -2.88 -18.94 -14.70
N THR A 16 -2.24 -19.80 -15.49
CA THR A 16 -1.04 -19.46 -16.29
C THR A 16 -1.39 -18.49 -17.41
N GLY A 17 -0.41 -17.69 -17.84
CA GLY A 17 -0.60 -16.75 -18.95
C GLY A 17 -1.05 -17.43 -20.24
N THR A 18 -0.58 -18.65 -20.52
CA THR A 18 -1.00 -19.45 -21.68
C THR A 18 -2.47 -19.85 -21.59
N ASN A 19 -2.91 -20.38 -20.45
CA ASN A 19 -4.31 -20.79 -20.26
C ASN A 19 -5.26 -19.60 -20.33
N TRP A 20 -4.89 -18.49 -19.69
CA TRP A 20 -5.62 -17.24 -19.80
C TRP A 20 -5.71 -16.74 -21.24
N SER A 21 -4.60 -16.81 -21.99
CA SER A 21 -4.55 -16.33 -23.36
C SER A 21 -5.38 -17.18 -24.32
N ASN A 22 -5.44 -18.49 -24.07
CA ASN A 22 -6.23 -19.45 -24.84
C ASN A 22 -7.72 -19.34 -24.53
N ALA A 23 -8.10 -19.30 -23.24
CA ALA A 23 -9.48 -19.14 -22.83
C ALA A 23 -10.02 -17.75 -23.22
N ASN A 24 -9.16 -16.73 -23.13
CA ASN A 24 -9.42 -15.33 -23.42
C ASN A 24 -10.81 -14.85 -22.95
N PRO A 25 -11.19 -15.06 -21.67
CA PRO A 25 -12.52 -14.73 -21.19
C PRO A 25 -12.70 -13.22 -21.00
N VAL A 26 -13.97 -12.78 -20.95
CA VAL A 26 -14.33 -11.47 -20.41
C VAL A 26 -14.51 -11.64 -18.90
N LEU A 27 -13.76 -10.87 -18.11
CA LEU A 27 -13.90 -10.82 -16.66
C LEU A 27 -15.02 -9.82 -16.31
N GLN A 28 -15.82 -10.12 -15.29
CA GLN A 28 -16.88 -9.20 -14.84
C GLN A 28 -16.29 -7.86 -14.40
N ALA A 29 -17.10 -6.80 -14.44
CA ALA A 29 -16.66 -5.47 -14.01
C ALA A 29 -16.16 -5.52 -12.56
N GLY A 30 -14.90 -5.11 -12.36
CA GLY A 30 -14.21 -5.16 -11.06
C GLY A 30 -13.64 -6.53 -10.67
N GLU A 31 -13.81 -7.58 -11.48
CA GLU A 31 -13.27 -8.92 -11.18
C GLU A 31 -11.74 -8.95 -11.39
N PRO A 32 -10.94 -9.24 -10.34
CA PRO A 32 -9.50 -9.42 -10.47
C PRO A 32 -9.14 -10.81 -11.01
N GLY A 33 -8.31 -10.85 -12.05
CA GLY A 33 -7.68 -12.05 -12.57
C GLY A 33 -6.17 -12.03 -12.36
N PHE A 34 -5.62 -13.14 -11.86
CA PHE A 34 -4.18 -13.28 -11.60
C PHE A 34 -3.50 -14.21 -12.61
N ASP A 35 -2.48 -13.71 -13.29
CA ASP A 35 -1.57 -14.50 -14.11
C ASP A 35 -0.44 -15.04 -13.22
N THR A 36 -0.43 -16.35 -13.00
CA THR A 36 0.58 -16.99 -12.16
C THR A 36 1.96 -17.08 -12.82
N THR A 37 2.03 -16.93 -14.14
CA THR A 37 3.29 -16.96 -14.91
C THR A 37 3.94 -15.59 -14.95
N ALA A 38 3.15 -14.54 -15.16
CA ALA A 38 3.64 -13.16 -15.16
C ALA A 38 3.70 -12.53 -13.77
N ASN A 39 3.14 -13.21 -12.75
CA ASN A 39 2.99 -12.70 -11.38
C ASN A 39 2.28 -11.33 -11.35
N ALA A 40 1.26 -11.15 -12.19
CA ALA A 40 0.61 -9.87 -12.42
C ALA A 40 -0.92 -9.99 -12.40
N LEU A 41 -1.59 -8.88 -12.09
CA LEU A 41 -3.05 -8.79 -12.02
C LEU A 41 -3.60 -7.98 -13.21
N LYS A 42 -4.79 -8.35 -13.66
CA LYS A 42 -5.65 -7.51 -14.51
C LYS A 42 -7.03 -7.40 -13.87
N ILE A 43 -7.74 -6.30 -14.13
CA ILE A 43 -9.10 -6.06 -13.65
C ILE A 43 -10.06 -6.09 -14.83
N GLY A 44 -11.13 -6.86 -14.70
CA GLY A 44 -12.22 -6.87 -15.67
C GLY A 44 -13.02 -5.58 -15.67
N ASP A 45 -13.47 -5.17 -16.85
CA ASP A 45 -14.42 -4.08 -17.05
C ASP A 45 -15.82 -4.59 -17.43
N GLY A 46 -16.00 -5.91 -17.57
CA GLY A 46 -17.25 -6.55 -17.97
C GLY A 46 -17.42 -6.72 -19.49
N TYR A 47 -16.49 -6.23 -20.31
CA TYR A 47 -16.63 -6.21 -21.78
C TYR A 47 -15.35 -6.62 -22.52
N THR A 48 -14.19 -6.16 -22.05
CA THR A 48 -12.89 -6.41 -22.67
C THR A 48 -12.37 -7.80 -22.32
N ARG A 49 -11.87 -8.51 -23.33
CA ARG A 49 -11.30 -9.86 -23.17
C ARG A 49 -9.91 -9.78 -22.51
N TRP A 50 -9.53 -10.83 -21.78
CA TRP A 50 -8.27 -10.93 -21.05
C TRP A 50 -7.02 -10.47 -21.83
N ASN A 51 -6.90 -10.87 -23.10
CA ASN A 51 -5.72 -10.55 -23.93
C ASN A 51 -5.56 -9.04 -24.17
N SER A 52 -6.66 -8.30 -24.15
CA SER A 52 -6.69 -6.85 -24.40
C SER A 52 -6.74 -6.04 -23.11
N LEU A 53 -7.00 -6.66 -21.95
CA LEU A 53 -6.96 -5.97 -20.67
C LEU A 53 -5.50 -5.57 -20.34
N PRO A 54 -5.26 -4.36 -19.81
CA PRO A 54 -3.94 -3.97 -19.33
C PRO A 54 -3.60 -4.69 -18.02
N TYR A 55 -2.31 -4.92 -17.78
CA TYR A 55 -1.84 -5.27 -16.45
C TYR A 55 -1.92 -4.08 -15.51
N LEU A 56 -2.30 -4.33 -14.27
CA LEU A 56 -2.14 -3.37 -13.19
C LEU A 56 -0.65 -3.08 -13.01
N SER A 57 -0.25 -1.85 -13.31
CA SER A 57 1.07 -1.33 -13.02
C SER A 57 1.02 -0.44 -11.77
N GLY A 58 2.04 -0.54 -10.93
CA GLY A 58 2.18 0.32 -9.76
C GLY A 58 2.56 1.74 -10.17
N SER A 59 1.59 2.53 -10.64
CA SER A 59 1.74 3.99 -10.76
C SER A 59 1.15 4.72 -9.54
N GLY A 60 1.12 4.05 -8.40
CA GLY A 60 0.90 4.71 -7.11
C GLY A 60 2.24 5.23 -6.62
N GLY A 61 2.49 6.53 -6.77
CA GLY A 61 3.69 7.16 -6.24
C GLY A 61 3.87 6.77 -4.77
N GLY A 62 4.97 6.08 -4.46
CA GLY A 62 5.40 5.75 -3.10
C GLY A 62 5.87 6.98 -2.33
N GLY A 63 5.16 8.10 -2.47
CA GLY A 63 5.30 9.21 -1.55
C GLY A 63 4.69 8.78 -0.22
N ASN A 64 5.45 8.90 0.85
CA ASN A 64 4.85 9.03 2.17
C ASN A 64 3.75 10.10 2.03
N GLY A 65 2.51 9.79 2.39
CA GLY A 65 1.45 10.79 2.40
C GLY A 65 1.95 12.04 3.13
N ALA A 66 1.51 13.23 2.71
CA ALA A 66 1.98 14.48 3.28
C ALA A 66 2.02 14.36 4.82
N THR A 67 3.20 14.59 5.42
CA THR A 67 3.33 14.68 6.87
C THR A 67 2.29 15.67 7.35
N GLY A 68 1.40 15.24 8.26
CA GLY A 68 0.38 16.12 8.81
C GLY A 68 1.00 17.38 9.42
N PRO A 69 0.24 18.48 9.58
CA PRO A 69 0.78 19.68 10.19
C PRO A 69 1.37 19.35 11.56
N THR A 70 2.57 19.86 11.84
CA THR A 70 3.14 19.84 13.19
C THR A 70 2.13 20.44 14.15
N GLY A 71 1.79 19.73 15.23
CA GLY A 71 0.89 20.25 16.26
C GLY A 71 1.40 21.56 16.85
N PRO A 72 0.55 22.34 17.55
CA PRO A 72 0.99 23.55 18.21
C PRO A 72 2.14 23.24 19.16
N THR A 73 3.23 24.01 19.08
CA THR A 73 4.29 23.96 20.11
C THR A 73 3.64 24.28 21.45
N GLY A 74 3.74 23.36 22.41
CA GLY A 74 3.22 23.56 23.75
C GLY A 74 3.87 24.78 24.44
N PRO A 75 3.33 25.21 25.60
CA PRO A 75 3.95 26.29 26.36
C PRO A 75 5.42 25.98 26.59
N VAL A 76 6.31 26.88 26.16
CA VAL A 76 7.73 26.75 26.44
C VAL A 76 7.88 26.84 27.96
N ALA A 77 8.21 25.73 28.61
CA ALA A 77 8.58 25.75 30.01
C ALA A 77 9.76 26.72 30.19
N PRO A 78 9.92 27.37 31.37
CA PRO A 78 11.15 28.08 31.68
C PRO A 78 12.31 27.14 31.38
N ALA A 79 13.32 27.61 30.64
CA ALA A 79 14.47 26.80 30.27
C ALA A 79 15.13 26.25 31.55
N ILE A 80 14.78 25.02 31.94
CA ILE A 80 15.69 24.20 32.71
C ILE A 80 16.72 23.76 31.68
N GLY A 81 17.93 24.29 31.78
CA GLY A 81 19.00 23.99 30.84
C GLY A 81 19.22 22.49 30.80
N PHE A 82 18.76 21.84 29.74
CA PHE A 82 19.29 20.54 29.38
C PHE A 82 20.63 20.84 28.71
N ASP A 83 21.72 20.58 29.42
CA ASP A 83 23.06 20.52 28.85
C ASP A 83 23.10 19.38 27.81
N GLY A 84 22.53 19.65 26.65
CA GLY A 84 22.95 19.03 25.41
C GLY A 84 24.34 19.58 25.10
N GLY A 85 25.35 19.02 25.75
CA GLY A 85 26.77 19.18 25.48
C GLY A 85 27.21 20.58 25.03
N TYR A 86 27.40 21.50 25.97
CA TYR A 86 28.17 22.71 25.70
C TYR A 86 29.66 22.48 26.00
N PRO A 87 30.57 22.46 25.00
CA PRO A 87 32.00 22.48 25.28
C PRO A 87 32.38 23.87 25.82
N GLY A 88 32.81 23.90 27.08
CA GLY A 88 33.68 24.98 27.56
C GLY A 88 33.07 25.97 28.55
N ILE A 89 32.65 25.49 29.72
CA ILE A 89 32.66 26.34 30.92
C ILE A 89 33.74 25.84 31.89
N THR A 90 34.86 26.56 31.90
CA THR A 90 35.91 26.48 32.92
C THR A 90 35.37 27.08 34.22
N TYR A 91 35.43 26.34 35.32
CA TYR A 91 35.16 26.87 36.65
C TYR A 91 36.40 27.63 37.16
N PRO A 92 36.31 28.92 37.53
CA PRO A 92 37.32 29.53 38.38
C PRO A 92 37.15 29.08 39.84
N ILE A 93 38.30 28.96 40.51
CA ILE A 93 38.53 28.56 41.90
C ILE A 93 37.60 29.21 42.94
#